data_AF-A0A2D6K5H2-F1
#
_entry.id   AF-A0A2D6K5H2-F1
#
_cell.length_a   1.000
_cell.length_b   1.000
_cell.length_c   1.000
_cell.angle_alpha   90.00
_cell.angle_beta   90.00
_cell.angle_gamma   90.00
#
_symmetry.space_group_name_H-M   'P 1'
#
loop_
_entity.id
_entity.type
_entity.pdbx_description
1 polymer ?
#
loop_
_entity_poly.entity_id
_entity_poly.type
_entity_poly.pdbx_seq_one_letter_code
_entity_poly.pdbx_strand_id
1 'polypeptide(L)'
;MIIYNPHNERIVKERIEKAEQILNQIPAKHCFITGSFLYKENYKDIDIFVITRSKKKFKLNKKKAKITIIDFNNLHSLFYHSISKSCIAKNILPKKSLKVTISDYWSIINEAVPTLLNEKNKYHKNVRFLILYTEYFKTNNILDTFQLNKKIEEFKSYKEILKYIEETIPPIMNQKIKSSYLKKFFYTQAGVYKDVLQYDAQRFLYQLSHKITRGTFHG
;
A
#
# COMPACT_ATOMS: atom_id res chain seq x y z
N MET A 1 -11.73 22.28 -9.92
CA MET A 1 -10.92 21.31 -9.13
C MET A 1 -11.86 20.43 -8.30
N ILE A 2 -11.51 19.17 -8.01
CA ILE A 2 -12.30 18.29 -7.14
C ILE A 2 -11.44 17.89 -5.94
N ILE A 3 -11.99 18.06 -4.73
CA ILE A 3 -11.33 17.66 -3.48
C ILE A 3 -12.03 16.41 -2.97
N TYR A 4 -11.28 15.32 -2.88
CA TYR A 4 -11.69 14.11 -2.19
C TYR A 4 -11.08 14.18 -0.79
N ASN A 5 -11.90 14.34 0.25
CA ASN A 5 -11.46 14.39 1.64
C ASN A 5 -12.56 13.81 2.57
N PRO A 6 -12.68 12.48 2.66
CA PRO A 6 -13.77 11.82 3.39
C PRO A 6 -13.71 12.05 4.90
N HIS A 7 -12.58 12.51 5.44
CA HIS A 7 -12.36 12.66 6.87
C HIS A 7 -12.30 14.12 7.32
N ASN A 8 -12.61 15.07 6.43
CA ASN A 8 -12.50 16.50 6.68
C ASN A 8 -11.13 16.88 7.30
N GLU A 9 -10.10 16.11 6.95
CA GLU A 9 -8.76 16.28 7.49
C GLU A 9 -8.20 17.61 7.05
N ARG A 10 -7.34 18.20 7.89
CA ARG A 10 -6.72 19.51 7.69
C ARG A 10 -5.76 19.47 6.49
N ILE A 11 -6.30 19.46 5.27
CA ILE A 11 -5.54 19.85 4.08
C ILE A 11 -5.11 21.29 4.34
N VAL A 12 -3.81 21.54 4.30
CA VAL A 12 -3.26 22.89 4.48
C VAL A 12 -3.80 23.76 3.35
N LYS A 13 -4.53 24.84 3.67
CA LYS A 13 -5.31 25.63 2.69
C LYS A 13 -4.45 26.10 1.50
N GLU A 14 -3.25 26.60 1.77
CA GLU A 14 -2.29 27.05 0.74
C GLU A 14 -1.86 25.92 -0.22
N ARG A 15 -1.96 24.65 0.20
CA ARG A 15 -1.66 23.50 -0.65
C ARG A 15 -2.74 23.26 -1.70
N ILE A 16 -3.97 23.71 -1.48
CA ILE A 16 -5.08 23.56 -2.43
C ILE A 16 -4.79 24.37 -3.69
N GLU A 17 -4.52 25.67 -3.53
CA GLU A 17 -4.19 26.58 -4.64
C GLU A 17 -2.94 26.11 -5.37
N LYS A 18 -1.91 25.71 -4.62
CA LYS A 18 -0.67 25.18 -5.19
C LYS A 18 -0.90 23.88 -5.96
N ALA A 19 -1.76 22.98 -5.47
CA ALA A 19 -2.11 21.74 -6.16
C ALA A 19 -2.85 22.04 -7.46
N GLU A 20 -3.80 22.98 -7.44
CA GLU A 20 -4.53 23.40 -8.62
C GLU A 20 -3.61 23.94 -9.72
N GLN A 21 -2.70 24.87 -9.37
CA GLN A 21 -1.71 25.39 -10.30
C GLN A 21 -0.84 24.29 -10.92
N ILE A 22 -0.42 23.30 -10.13
CA ILE A 22 0.39 22.18 -10.60
C ILE A 22 -0.41 21.28 -11.55
N LEU A 23 -1.63 20.91 -11.16
CA LEU A 23 -2.46 19.99 -11.94
C LEU A 23 -2.89 20.59 -13.29
N ASN A 24 -3.08 21.91 -13.35
CA ASN A 24 -3.40 22.61 -14.59
C ASN A 24 -2.25 22.58 -15.62
N GLN A 25 -0.99 22.50 -15.17
CA GLN A 25 0.19 22.37 -16.05
C GLN A 25 0.31 20.99 -16.70
N ILE A 26 -0.45 19.99 -16.24
CA ILE A 26 -0.34 18.62 -16.72
C ILE A 26 -1.35 18.39 -17.86
N PRO A 27 -0.89 18.03 -19.08
CA PRO A 27 -1.75 17.76 -20.22
C PRO A 27 -2.36 16.36 -20.15
N ALA A 28 -2.97 16.04 -19.01
CA ALA A 28 -3.71 14.81 -18.77
C ALA A 28 -5.10 15.14 -18.23
N LYS A 29 -6.10 14.36 -18.66
CA LYS A 29 -7.50 14.52 -18.20
C LYS A 29 -7.67 14.14 -16.74
N HIS A 30 -7.04 13.04 -16.33
CA HIS A 30 -7.16 12.49 -14.99
C HIS A 30 -5.79 12.52 -14.31
N CYS A 31 -5.60 13.51 -13.45
CA CYS A 31 -4.43 13.60 -12.58
C CYS A 31 -4.82 14.15 -11.22
N PHE A 32 -4.07 13.78 -10.20
CA PHE A 32 -4.33 14.16 -8.82
C PHE A 32 -3.06 14.16 -7.97
N ILE A 33 -3.12 14.87 -6.85
CA ILE A 33 -2.06 14.95 -5.83
C ILE A 33 -2.63 14.37 -4.54
N THR A 34 -1.82 13.59 -3.83
CA THR A 34 -2.17 12.98 -2.54
C THR A 34 -0.93 12.92 -1.63
N GLY A 35 -1.07 12.30 -0.45
CA GLY A 35 0.03 12.02 0.45
C GLY A 35 0.45 13.21 1.31
N SER A 36 1.64 13.11 1.90
CA SER A 36 2.12 14.04 2.94
C SER A 36 2.17 15.50 2.50
N PHE A 37 2.29 15.78 1.19
CA PHE A 37 2.23 17.14 0.65
C PHE A 37 0.96 17.90 1.06
N LEU A 38 -0.18 17.22 1.15
CA LEU A 38 -1.46 17.87 1.46
C LEU A 38 -1.61 18.18 2.96
N TYR A 39 -0.95 17.41 3.84
CA TYR A 39 -1.23 17.42 5.28
C TYR A 39 -0.05 17.87 6.16
N LYS A 40 1.20 17.76 5.68
CA LYS A 40 2.40 18.14 6.44
C LYS A 40 2.90 19.51 5.99
N GLU A 41 2.90 20.48 6.90
CA GLU A 41 3.34 21.87 6.62
C GLU A 41 4.76 21.91 6.02
N ASN A 42 5.70 21.19 6.65
CA ASN A 42 7.12 21.20 6.28
C ASN A 42 7.48 20.26 5.11
N TYR A 43 6.55 19.45 4.61
CA TYR A 43 6.82 18.50 3.52
C TYR A 43 6.72 19.21 2.16
N LYS A 44 7.77 19.11 1.35
CA LYS A 44 7.91 19.90 0.11
C LYS A 44 7.90 19.06 -1.17
N ASP A 45 8.07 17.76 -1.07
CA ASP A 45 8.02 16.85 -2.22
C ASP A 45 6.57 16.61 -2.62
N ILE A 46 6.34 16.47 -3.93
CA ILE A 46 4.99 16.41 -4.49
C ILE A 46 4.88 15.15 -5.34
N ASP A 47 4.10 14.19 -4.87
CA ASP A 47 3.73 13.01 -5.65
C ASP A 47 2.47 13.31 -6.46
N ILE A 48 2.62 13.26 -7.78
CA ILE A 48 1.54 13.51 -8.73
C ILE A 48 1.22 12.20 -9.44
N PHE A 49 -0.05 11.83 -9.45
CA PHE A 49 -0.52 10.63 -10.12
C PHE A 49 -1.26 10.99 -11.39
N VAL A 50 -0.87 10.37 -12.50
CA VAL A 50 -1.51 10.57 -13.80
C VAL A 50 -2.10 9.26 -14.27
N ILE A 51 -3.40 9.24 -14.50
CA ILE A 51 -4.11 8.06 -14.98
C ILE A 51 -4.19 8.13 -16.49
N THR A 52 -3.61 7.14 -17.16
CA THR A 52 -3.58 7.11 -18.62
C THR A 52 -3.41 5.69 -19.15
N ARG A 53 -3.85 5.46 -20.39
CA ARG A 53 -3.49 4.26 -21.17
C ARG A 53 -2.17 4.43 -21.93
N SER A 54 -1.73 5.68 -22.09
CA SER A 54 -0.51 6.01 -22.82
C SER A 54 0.72 5.86 -21.93
N LYS A 55 1.81 5.34 -22.49
CA LYS A 55 3.13 5.32 -21.84
C LYS A 55 3.91 6.63 -22.01
N LYS A 56 3.28 7.69 -22.54
CA LYS A 56 3.91 8.99 -22.72
C LYS A 56 4.41 9.53 -21.38
N LYS A 57 5.71 9.83 -21.30
CA LYS A 57 6.29 10.47 -20.12
C LYS A 57 5.88 11.94 -20.09
N PHE A 58 5.47 12.40 -18.92
CA PHE A 58 5.21 13.82 -18.66
C PHE A 58 6.45 14.41 -17.99
N LYS A 59 6.84 15.62 -18.40
CA LYS A 59 7.90 16.39 -17.73
C LYS A 59 7.26 17.63 -17.11
N LEU A 60 7.63 17.90 -15.86
CA LEU A 60 7.29 19.15 -15.17
C LEU A 60 8.58 19.95 -14.99
N ASN A 61 8.47 21.28 -15.09
CA ASN A 61 9.60 22.19 -14.83
C ASN A 61 9.94 22.30 -13.33
N LYS A 62 9.24 21.57 -12.45
CA LYS A 62 9.44 21.58 -10.99
C LYS A 62 10.31 20.41 -10.52
N LYS A 63 11.54 20.70 -10.04
CA LYS A 63 12.52 19.71 -9.55
C LYS A 63 12.02 18.81 -8.40
N LYS A 64 11.00 19.23 -7.63
CA LYS A 64 10.46 18.49 -6.46
C LYS A 64 9.16 17.73 -6.74
N ALA A 65 8.69 17.72 -7.98
CA ALA A 65 7.47 17.03 -8.37
C ALA A 65 7.81 15.70 -9.05
N LYS A 66 7.35 14.59 -8.47
CA LYS A 66 7.48 13.26 -9.04
C LYS A 66 6.16 12.84 -9.68
N ILE A 67 6.18 12.54 -10.97
CA ILE A 67 5.02 12.01 -11.68
C ILE A 67 5.07 10.48 -11.66
N THR A 68 4.02 9.88 -11.12
CA THR A 68 3.76 8.45 -11.18
C THR A 68 2.61 8.20 -12.14
N ILE A 69 2.85 7.39 -13.18
CA ILE A 69 1.82 6.99 -14.14
C ILE A 69 1.09 5.76 -13.59
N ILE A 70 -0.23 5.83 -13.53
CA ILE A 70 -1.11 4.72 -13.21
C ILE A 70 -1.79 4.28 -14.50
N ASP A 71 -1.51 3.05 -14.92
CA ASP A 71 -2.20 2.45 -16.06
C ASP A 71 -3.70 2.34 -15.74
N PHE A 72 -4.55 2.70 -16.70
CA PHE A 72 -6.00 2.57 -16.57
C PHE A 72 -6.47 1.14 -16.22
N ASN A 73 -5.69 0.12 -16.58
CA ASN A 73 -5.96 -1.27 -16.23
C ASN A 73 -5.68 -1.57 -14.75
N ASN A 74 -4.83 -0.79 -14.09
CA ASN A 74 -4.43 -0.98 -12.69
C ASN A 74 -5.32 -0.23 -11.68
N LEU A 75 -6.42 0.38 -12.15
CA LEU A 75 -7.38 1.06 -11.27
C LEU A 75 -8.15 0.11 -10.35
N HIS A 76 -8.04 -1.20 -10.55
CA HIS A 76 -8.58 -2.20 -9.62
C HIS A 76 -7.71 -2.41 -8.37
N SER A 77 -6.51 -1.83 -8.30
CA SER A 77 -5.54 -2.09 -7.24
C SER A 77 -5.90 -1.41 -5.91
N LEU A 78 -5.62 -2.09 -4.80
CA LEU A 78 -5.83 -1.52 -3.46
C LEU A 78 -5.09 -0.19 -3.26
N PHE A 79 -3.91 -0.06 -3.86
CA PHE A 79 -3.13 1.17 -3.85
C PHE A 79 -3.87 2.34 -4.49
N TYR A 80 -4.42 2.16 -5.69
CA TYR A 80 -5.19 3.21 -6.36
C TYR A 80 -6.36 3.67 -5.49
N HIS A 81 -7.13 2.71 -4.96
CA HIS A 81 -8.26 3.00 -4.09
C HIS A 81 -7.85 3.75 -2.80
N SER A 82 -6.66 3.48 -2.25
CA SER A 82 -6.11 4.20 -1.11
C SER A 82 -5.75 5.65 -1.45
N ILE A 83 -4.98 5.85 -2.52
CA ILE A 83 -4.49 7.19 -2.90
C ILE A 83 -5.58 8.10 -3.48
N SER A 84 -6.64 7.53 -4.04
CA SER A 84 -7.77 8.29 -4.58
C SER A 84 -8.78 8.71 -3.51
N LYS A 85 -8.74 8.12 -2.31
CA LYS A 85 -9.69 8.44 -1.23
C LYS A 85 -9.51 9.85 -0.69
N SER A 86 -8.27 10.29 -0.51
CA SER A 86 -7.94 11.60 0.05
C SER A 86 -6.93 12.30 -0.86
N CYS A 87 -7.42 13.13 -1.77
CA CYS A 87 -6.62 13.75 -2.83
C CYS A 87 -7.26 15.02 -3.42
N ILE A 88 -6.45 15.82 -4.11
CA ILE A 88 -6.92 16.94 -4.94
C ILE A 88 -6.76 16.53 -6.41
N ALA A 89 -7.86 16.51 -7.15
CA ALA A 89 -7.91 15.99 -8.51
C ALA A 89 -8.39 17.04 -9.51
N LYS A 90 -7.76 17.05 -10.69
CA LYS A 90 -8.11 17.96 -11.78
C LYS A 90 -9.55 17.75 -12.27
N ASN A 91 -10.00 16.49 -12.30
CA ASN A 91 -11.32 16.07 -12.77
C ASN A 91 -11.78 14.85 -11.97
N ILE A 92 -13.02 14.42 -12.18
CA ILE A 92 -13.58 13.21 -11.58
C ILE A 92 -12.66 12.03 -11.91
N LEU A 93 -12.22 11.33 -10.88
CA LEU A 93 -11.36 10.17 -11.03
C LEU A 93 -12.15 8.97 -11.55
N PRO A 94 -11.61 8.19 -12.51
CA PRO A 94 -12.26 6.99 -13.01
C PRO A 94 -12.39 5.96 -11.88
N LYS A 95 -13.55 5.30 -11.81
CA LYS A 95 -13.83 4.28 -10.81
C LYS A 95 -13.77 2.90 -11.46
N LYS A 96 -13.11 1.96 -10.79
CA LYS A 96 -13.19 0.53 -11.09
C LYS A 96 -13.44 -0.22 -9.78
N SER A 97 -14.00 -1.43 -9.87
CA SER A 97 -14.18 -2.28 -8.68
C SER A 97 -12.81 -2.72 -8.15
N LEU A 98 -12.62 -2.69 -6.84
CA LEU A 98 -11.43 -3.26 -6.21
C LEU A 98 -11.32 -4.75 -6.58
N LYS A 99 -10.16 -5.19 -7.04
CA LYS A 99 -9.83 -6.60 -7.23
C LYS A 99 -8.52 -6.87 -6.50
N VAL A 100 -8.62 -7.52 -5.35
CA VAL A 100 -7.47 -7.89 -4.54
C VAL A 100 -7.70 -9.29 -4.00
N THR A 101 -6.69 -10.13 -4.16
CA THR A 101 -6.72 -11.53 -3.75
C THR A 101 -5.71 -11.79 -2.63
N ILE A 102 -5.82 -12.95 -2.01
CA ILE A 102 -4.85 -13.42 -1.02
C ILE A 102 -3.48 -13.65 -1.65
N SER A 103 -3.45 -14.06 -2.92
CA SER A 103 -2.19 -14.21 -3.66
C SER A 103 -1.49 -12.86 -3.80
N ASP A 104 -2.24 -11.79 -4.11
CA ASP A 104 -1.68 -10.44 -4.16
C ASP A 104 -1.13 -10.04 -2.79
N TYR A 105 -1.89 -10.30 -1.72
CA TYR A 105 -1.43 -9.99 -0.36
C TYR A 105 -0.18 -10.77 0.03
N TRP A 106 -0.13 -12.07 -0.26
CA TRP A 106 1.04 -12.90 0.02
C TRP A 106 2.27 -12.46 -0.79
N SER A 107 2.07 -12.01 -2.03
CA SER A 107 3.14 -11.40 -2.84
C SER A 107 3.72 -10.16 -2.16
N ILE A 108 2.87 -9.29 -1.59
CA ILE A 108 3.34 -8.12 -0.84
C ILE A 108 4.13 -8.54 0.40
N ILE A 109 3.71 -9.59 1.11
CA ILE A 109 4.43 -10.12 2.28
C ILE A 109 5.81 -10.67 1.86
N ASN A 110 5.86 -11.43 0.76
CA ASN A 110 7.09 -11.97 0.19
C ASN A 110 8.09 -10.91 -0.26
N GLU A 111 7.62 -9.73 -0.69
CA GLU A 111 8.50 -8.61 -1.06
C GLU A 111 8.93 -7.80 0.18
N ALA A 112 8.00 -7.56 1.10
CA ALA A 112 8.22 -6.69 2.25
C ALA A 112 9.12 -7.34 3.30
N VAL A 113 8.95 -8.63 3.63
CA VAL A 113 9.73 -9.30 4.69
C VAL A 113 11.24 -9.30 4.39
N PRO A 114 11.71 -9.71 3.20
CA PRO A 114 13.13 -9.60 2.86
C PRO A 114 13.64 -8.16 2.93
N THR A 115 12.85 -7.19 2.46
CA THR A 115 13.24 -5.77 2.55
C THR A 115 13.40 -5.34 4.01
N LEU A 116 12.45 -5.68 4.89
CA LEU A 116 12.47 -5.30 6.30
C LEU A 116 13.71 -5.86 7.02
N LEU A 117 14.09 -7.09 6.70
CA LEU A 117 15.21 -7.77 7.34
C LEU A 117 16.58 -7.36 6.74
N ASN A 118 16.64 -7.01 5.46
CA ASN A 118 17.87 -6.60 4.79
C ASN A 118 18.13 -5.08 4.89
N GLU A 119 17.09 -4.25 4.84
CA GLU A 119 17.17 -2.78 4.86
C GLU A 119 16.63 -2.19 6.17
N LYS A 120 17.16 -2.67 7.30
CA LYS A 120 16.71 -2.35 8.67
C LYS A 120 16.57 -0.84 8.94
N ASN A 121 17.40 -0.01 8.31
CA ASN A 121 17.44 1.45 8.49
C ASN A 121 16.51 2.24 7.54
N LYS A 122 15.90 1.59 6.54
CA LYS A 122 15.05 2.23 5.50
C LYS A 122 13.69 1.53 5.33
N TYR A 123 13.17 0.98 6.43
CA TYR A 123 12.01 0.09 6.40
C TYR A 123 10.71 0.74 5.88
N HIS A 124 10.52 2.05 5.99
CA HIS A 124 9.24 2.70 5.66
C HIS A 124 8.80 2.59 4.18
N LYS A 125 9.70 2.32 3.23
CA LYS A 125 9.37 2.34 1.79
C LYS A 125 8.50 1.16 1.35
N ASN A 126 8.79 -0.06 1.80
CA ASN A 126 8.06 -1.29 1.43
C ASN A 126 7.00 -1.70 2.46
N VAL A 127 6.99 -1.03 3.62
CA VAL A 127 5.98 -1.21 4.67
C VAL A 127 4.62 -0.65 4.26
N ARG A 128 4.58 0.37 3.39
CA ARG A 128 3.33 1.02 3.01
C ARG A 128 2.31 0.03 2.44
N PHE A 129 2.74 -0.81 1.50
CA PHE A 129 1.87 -1.83 0.91
C PHE A 129 1.54 -2.92 1.93
N LEU A 130 2.52 -3.38 2.70
CA LEU A 130 2.30 -4.40 3.73
C LEU A 130 1.22 -3.98 4.72
N ILE A 131 1.31 -2.76 5.28
CA ILE A 131 0.32 -2.24 6.23
C ILE A 131 -1.02 -1.98 5.56
N LEU A 132 -1.04 -1.40 4.35
CA LEU A 132 -2.28 -1.16 3.61
C LEU A 132 -3.06 -2.45 3.35
N TYR A 133 -2.38 -3.50 2.88
CA TYR A 133 -3.02 -4.78 2.64
C TYR A 133 -3.42 -5.46 3.95
N THR A 134 -2.57 -5.42 4.98
CA THR A 134 -2.90 -6.00 6.29
C THR A 134 -4.16 -5.37 6.88
N GLU A 135 -4.26 -4.05 6.88
CA GLU A 135 -5.43 -3.35 7.42
C GLU A 135 -6.69 -3.60 6.59
N TYR A 136 -6.57 -3.66 5.26
CA TYR A 136 -7.69 -4.03 4.39
C TYR A 136 -8.17 -5.45 4.66
N PHE A 137 -7.27 -6.43 4.74
CA PHE A 137 -7.66 -7.80 5.04
C PHE A 137 -8.12 -7.98 6.49
N LYS A 138 -7.68 -7.14 7.42
CA LYS A 138 -8.16 -7.14 8.82
C LYS A 138 -9.57 -6.57 8.96
N THR A 139 -9.81 -5.40 8.39
CA THR A 139 -10.99 -4.57 8.71
C THR A 139 -11.98 -4.43 7.56
N ASN A 140 -11.62 -4.87 6.36
CA ASN A 140 -12.31 -4.57 5.10
C ASN A 140 -12.37 -3.07 4.76
N ASN A 141 -11.62 -2.21 5.47
CA ASN A 141 -11.50 -0.79 5.18
C ASN A 141 -10.20 -0.50 4.42
N ILE A 142 -10.29 0.37 3.43
CA ILE A 142 -9.13 0.86 2.68
C ILE A 142 -8.65 2.13 3.36
N LEU A 143 -7.49 2.10 4.01
CA LEU A 143 -6.88 3.31 4.57
C LEU A 143 -6.54 4.29 3.46
N ASP A 144 -6.85 5.57 3.64
CA ASP A 144 -6.34 6.61 2.76
C ASP A 144 -4.86 6.92 3.05
N THR A 145 -4.29 7.90 2.35
CA THR A 145 -2.86 8.19 2.51
C THR A 145 -2.48 8.78 3.86
N PHE A 146 -3.38 9.51 4.51
CA PHE A 146 -3.14 10.12 5.81
C PHE A 146 -3.23 9.06 6.91
N GLN A 147 -4.31 8.30 6.93
CA GLN A 147 -4.52 7.20 7.88
C GLN A 147 -3.38 6.18 7.80
N LEU A 148 -2.96 5.83 6.58
CA LEU A 148 -1.87 4.91 6.37
C LEU A 148 -0.54 5.47 6.89
N ASN A 149 -0.26 6.75 6.67
CA ASN A 149 0.94 7.39 7.23
C ASN A 149 0.93 7.37 8.76
N LYS A 150 -0.19 7.76 9.38
CA LYS A 150 -0.35 7.74 10.83
C LYS A 150 -0.12 6.34 11.39
N LYS A 151 -0.70 5.32 10.74
CA LYS A 151 -0.52 3.91 11.14
C LYS A 151 0.93 3.46 11.04
N ILE A 152 1.65 3.88 10.00
CA ILE A 152 3.07 3.53 9.80
C ILE A 152 3.94 4.23 10.87
N GLU A 153 3.62 5.47 11.23
CA GLU A 153 4.33 6.25 12.25
C GLU A 153 4.18 5.69 13.67
N GLU A 154 3.19 4.83 13.92
CA GLU A 154 3.05 4.10 15.19
C GLU A 154 4.18 3.09 15.42
N PHE A 155 4.80 2.58 14.35
CA PHE A 155 5.90 1.62 14.44
C PHE A 155 7.23 2.35 14.57
N LYS A 156 7.92 2.13 15.69
CA LYS A 156 9.23 2.74 15.99
C LYS A 156 10.38 1.98 15.34
N SER A 157 10.16 0.71 14.99
CA SER A 157 11.19 -0.14 14.39
C SER A 157 10.62 -1.18 13.44
N TYR A 158 11.47 -1.71 12.55
CA TYR A 158 11.11 -2.84 11.69
C TYR A 158 10.70 -4.08 12.50
N LYS A 159 11.26 -4.27 13.70
CA LYS A 159 10.91 -5.40 14.59
C LYS A 159 9.46 -5.33 15.05
N GLU A 160 8.97 -4.13 15.36
CA GLU A 160 7.56 -3.93 15.72
C GLU A 160 6.62 -4.26 14.56
N ILE A 161 7.04 -3.97 13.32
CA ILE A 161 6.29 -4.33 12.12
C ILE A 161 6.26 -5.84 11.93
N LEU A 162 7.42 -6.51 12.06
CA LEU A 162 7.52 -7.97 11.96
C LEU A 162 6.64 -8.66 13.02
N LYS A 163 6.66 -8.16 14.26
CA LYS A 163 5.78 -8.66 15.33
C LYS A 163 4.30 -8.43 14.99
N TYR A 164 3.94 -7.23 14.53
CA TYR A 164 2.58 -6.91 14.14
C TYR A 164 2.04 -7.85 13.05
N ILE A 165 2.82 -8.13 12.01
CA ILE A 165 2.40 -9.05 10.94
C ILE A 165 2.34 -10.51 11.43
N GLU A 166 3.25 -10.93 12.29
CA GLU A 166 3.27 -12.29 12.85
C GLU A 166 2.05 -12.57 13.73
N GLU A 167 1.56 -11.57 14.44
CA GLU A 167 0.36 -11.65 15.27
C GLU A 167 -0.93 -11.49 14.46
N THR A 168 -0.92 -10.63 13.44
CA THR A 168 -2.14 -10.21 12.74
C THR A 168 -2.48 -11.04 11.51
N ILE A 169 -1.48 -11.53 10.76
CA ILE A 169 -1.72 -12.25 9.50
C ILE A 169 -2.37 -13.63 9.71
N PRO A 170 -1.90 -14.48 10.66
CA PRO A 170 -2.50 -15.78 10.87
C PRO A 170 -4.02 -15.77 11.10
N PRO A 171 -4.58 -14.96 12.03
CA PRO A 171 -6.02 -14.92 12.23
C PRO A 171 -6.77 -14.38 11.01
N ILE A 172 -6.23 -13.39 10.29
CA ILE A 172 -6.83 -12.88 9.05
C ILE A 172 -6.99 -13.99 8.02
N MET A 173 -5.92 -14.76 7.80
CA MET A 173 -5.91 -15.82 6.80
C MET A 173 -6.89 -16.93 7.18
N ASN A 174 -6.93 -17.32 8.46
CA ASN A 174 -7.79 -18.40 8.94
C ASN A 174 -9.28 -18.04 8.92
N GLN A 175 -9.64 -16.76 9.14
CA GLN A 175 -11.04 -16.33 9.14
C GLN A 175 -11.60 -16.11 7.72
N LYS A 176 -10.78 -15.63 6.78
CA LYS A 176 -11.28 -15.18 5.47
C LYS A 176 -11.23 -16.23 4.37
N ILE A 177 -10.64 -17.40 4.64
CA ILE A 177 -10.23 -18.33 3.59
C ILE A 177 -10.64 -19.75 3.96
N LYS A 178 -11.14 -20.51 2.98
CA LYS A 178 -11.43 -21.93 3.16
C LYS A 178 -10.17 -22.67 3.60
N SER A 179 -10.27 -23.46 4.66
CA SER A 179 -9.17 -24.23 5.25
C SER A 179 -8.45 -25.11 4.23
N SER A 180 -9.17 -25.75 3.30
CA SER A 180 -8.58 -26.57 2.24
C SER A 180 -7.69 -25.78 1.28
N TYR A 181 -8.10 -24.56 0.93
CA TYR A 181 -7.31 -23.67 0.08
C TYR A 181 -6.09 -23.14 0.83
N LEU A 182 -6.25 -22.69 2.08
CA LEU A 182 -5.14 -22.30 2.96
C LEU A 182 -4.08 -23.38 3.02
N LYS A 183 -4.52 -24.62 3.28
CA LYS A 183 -3.66 -25.79 3.36
C LYS A 183 -2.82 -25.92 2.10
N LYS A 184 -3.46 -26.07 0.94
CA LYS A 184 -2.76 -26.25 -0.34
C LYS A 184 -1.82 -25.08 -0.66
N PHE A 185 -2.28 -23.85 -0.48
CA PHE A 185 -1.50 -22.65 -0.78
C PHE A 185 -0.27 -22.56 0.12
N PHE A 186 -0.45 -22.57 1.44
CA PHE A 186 0.65 -22.34 2.38
C PHE A 186 1.59 -23.53 2.54
N TYR A 187 1.15 -24.77 2.29
CA TYR A 187 2.10 -25.90 2.16
C TYR A 187 3.01 -25.73 0.96
N THR A 188 2.47 -25.27 -0.18
CA THR A 188 3.29 -24.99 -1.37
C THR A 188 4.31 -23.89 -1.08
N GLN A 189 3.87 -22.79 -0.46
CA GLN A 189 4.78 -21.68 -0.09
C GLN A 189 5.84 -22.11 0.93
N ALA A 190 5.45 -22.86 1.98
CA ALA A 190 6.39 -23.38 2.96
C ALA A 190 7.44 -24.31 2.34
N GLY A 191 7.05 -25.11 1.34
CA GLY A 191 7.99 -25.91 0.54
C GLY A 191 9.06 -25.06 -0.12
N VAL A 192 8.67 -23.94 -0.76
CA VAL A 192 9.63 -23.01 -1.42
C VAL A 192 10.65 -22.43 -0.43
N TYR A 193 10.24 -22.11 0.80
CA TYR A 193 11.16 -21.52 1.78
C TYR A 193 12.06 -22.54 2.48
N LYS A 194 11.66 -23.82 2.51
CA LYS A 194 12.33 -24.89 3.25
C LYS A 194 13.78 -25.09 2.81
N ASP A 195 14.06 -24.90 1.52
CA ASP A 195 15.38 -25.15 0.93
C ASP A 195 16.39 -24.03 1.22
N VAL A 196 15.94 -22.92 1.81
CA VAL A 196 16.73 -21.69 1.99
C VAL A 196 16.57 -21.09 3.40
N LEU A 197 16.29 -21.93 4.40
CA LEU A 197 16.08 -21.53 5.82
C LEU A 197 17.30 -20.91 6.52
N GLN A 198 18.46 -20.95 5.87
CA GLN A 198 19.67 -20.25 6.30
C GLN A 198 19.51 -18.72 6.27
N TYR A 199 18.59 -18.19 5.45
CA TYR A 199 18.28 -16.77 5.40
C TYR A 199 17.13 -16.41 6.35
N ASP A 200 17.31 -15.35 7.14
CA ASP A 200 16.35 -14.92 8.17
C ASP A 200 14.96 -14.64 7.60
N ALA A 201 14.87 -14.04 6.40
CA ALA A 201 13.60 -13.72 5.77
C ALA A 201 12.81 -14.97 5.38
N GLN A 202 13.49 -15.96 4.79
CA GLN A 202 12.89 -17.23 4.40
C GLN A 202 12.49 -18.03 5.63
N ARG A 203 13.30 -18.01 6.70
CA ARG A 203 12.94 -18.60 7.99
C ARG A 203 11.68 -17.97 8.58
N PHE A 204 11.58 -16.65 8.56
CA PHE A 204 10.39 -15.93 9.02
C PHE A 204 9.16 -16.29 8.19
N LEU A 205 9.25 -16.26 6.86
CA LEU A 205 8.14 -16.60 5.96
C LEU A 205 7.69 -18.06 6.11
N TYR A 206 8.64 -18.97 6.33
CA TYR A 206 8.37 -20.37 6.63
C TYR A 206 7.58 -20.52 7.95
N GLN A 207 8.05 -19.89 9.03
CA GLN A 207 7.38 -19.90 10.32
C GLN A 207 5.98 -19.29 10.25
N LEU A 208 5.83 -18.17 9.56
CA LEU A 208 4.54 -17.51 9.36
C LEU A 208 3.55 -18.41 8.59
N SER A 209 4.01 -19.05 7.51
CA SER A 209 3.22 -20.02 6.74
C SER A 209 2.75 -21.18 7.62
N HIS A 210 3.63 -21.70 8.45
CA HIS A 210 3.28 -22.76 9.41
C HIS A 210 2.30 -22.28 10.46
N LYS A 211 2.45 -21.07 11.00
CA LYS A 211 1.51 -20.50 11.99
C LYS A 211 0.11 -20.35 11.42
N ILE A 212 -0.01 -19.92 10.16
CA ILE A 212 -1.28 -19.88 9.43
C ILE A 212 -1.89 -21.29 9.36
N THR A 213 -1.13 -22.27 8.83
CA THR A 213 -1.64 -23.64 8.69
C THR A 213 -1.98 -24.31 10.04
N ARG A 214 -1.19 -24.12 11.09
CA ARG A 214 -1.44 -24.70 12.42
C ARG A 214 -2.72 -24.18 13.07
N GLY A 215 -3.03 -22.89 12.89
CA GLY A 215 -4.27 -22.31 13.39
C GLY A 215 -5.54 -22.89 12.75
N THR A 216 -5.43 -23.61 11.64
CA THR A 216 -6.57 -24.34 11.03
C THR A 216 -6.84 -25.71 11.63
N PHE A 217 -5.99 -26.22 12.53
CA PHE A 217 -6.17 -27.54 13.18
C PHE A 217 -6.89 -27.47 14.53
N HIS A 218 -7.09 -26.28 15.09
CA HIS A 218 -7.70 -26.07 16.42
C HIS A 218 -9.03 -25.29 16.39
N GLY A 219 -9.62 -25.10 15.22
CA GLY A 219 -10.97 -24.54 15.04
C GLY A 219 -11.75 -25.38 14.05
#